data_AF-A0A315Y153-F1
#
_entry.id   AF-A0A315Y153-F1
#
_cell.length_a   1.000
_cell.length_b   1.000
_cell.length_c   1.000
_cell.angle_alpha   90.00
_cell.angle_beta   90.00
_cell.angle_gamma   90.00
#
_symmetry.space_group_name_H-M   'P 1'
#
loop_
_entity.id
_entity.type
_entity.pdbx_description
1 polymer ?
#
loop_
_entity_poly.entity_id
_entity_poly.type
_entity_poly.pdbx_seq_one_letter_code
_entity_poly.pdbx_strand_id
1 'polypeptide(L)'
;MQYIIMITVVLGLAIADFITGIIKAYITRKLSSSKMRKGGLNKIAEIIIMTATCWLEIGIKALGRYYGDKPEKLTQIAGTIAAIAVFGYIALMEMLSMLENYCVINPNALWAKKIVKRLKVFEDEEEKDEKRN
;
A
#
# COMPACT_ATOMS: atom_id res chain seq x y z
N MET A 1 -9.68 -13.50 11.96
CA MET A 1 -10.46 -13.12 10.77
C MET A 1 -10.07 -11.75 10.21
N GLN A 2 -9.97 -10.70 11.01
CA GLN A 2 -9.61 -9.35 10.52
C GLN A 2 -8.30 -9.29 9.72
N TYR A 3 -7.20 -9.90 10.20
CA TYR A 3 -5.91 -9.90 9.47
C TYR A 3 -5.98 -10.60 8.12
N ILE A 4 -6.72 -11.70 8.05
CA ILE A 4 -6.92 -12.44 6.79
C ILE A 4 -7.67 -11.55 5.79
N ILE A 5 -8.67 -10.80 6.24
CA ILE A 5 -9.41 -9.85 5.40
C ILE A 5 -8.47 -8.75 4.88
N MET A 6 -7.66 -8.15 5.75
CA MET A 6 -6.72 -7.09 5.37
C MET A 6 -5.71 -7.57 4.33
N ILE A 7 -5.07 -8.72 4.56
CA ILE A 7 -4.12 -9.31 3.61
C ILE A 7 -4.80 -9.65 2.29
N THR A 8 -6.02 -10.19 2.33
CA THR A 8 -6.78 -10.53 1.11
C THR A 8 -7.13 -9.29 0.29
N VAL A 9 -7.49 -8.18 0.94
CA VAL A 9 -7.77 -6.90 0.27
C VAL A 9 -6.51 -6.35 -0.39
N VAL A 10 -5.37 -6.32 0.32
CA VAL A 10 -4.09 -5.87 -0.25
C VAL A 10 -3.69 -6.74 -1.44
N LEU A 11 -3.81 -8.07 -1.31
CA LEU A 11 -3.54 -8.99 -2.41
C LEU A 11 -4.44 -8.72 -3.62
N GLY A 12 -5.74 -8.51 -3.38
CA GLY A 12 -6.72 -8.20 -4.41
C GLY A 12 -6.42 -6.90 -5.14
N LEU A 13 -6.04 -5.84 -4.41
CA LEU A 13 -5.62 -4.56 -4.99
C LEU A 13 -4.34 -4.70 -5.80
N ALA A 14 -3.33 -5.41 -5.28
CA ALA A 14 -2.07 -5.65 -5.98
C ALA A 14 -2.27 -6.38 -7.32
N ILE A 15 -3.15 -7.40 -7.32
CA ILE A 15 -3.53 -8.16 -8.52
C ILE A 15 -4.31 -7.25 -9.49
N ALA A 16 -5.29 -6.49 -9.00
CA ALA A 16 -6.06 -5.57 -9.83
C ALA A 16 -5.14 -4.55 -10.50
N ASP A 17 -4.19 -3.97 -9.76
CA ASP A 17 -3.23 -3.04 -10.33
C ASP A 17 -2.24 -3.71 -11.30
N PHE A 18 -1.87 -4.97 -11.06
CA PHE A 18 -1.04 -5.71 -12.01
C PHE A 18 -1.77 -5.91 -13.34
N ILE A 19 -3.07 -6.24 -13.28
CA ILE A 19 -3.93 -6.36 -14.46
C ILE A 19 -4.08 -5.00 -15.16
N THR A 20 -4.36 -3.90 -14.44
CA THR A 20 -4.46 -2.57 -15.06
C THR A 20 -3.14 -2.14 -15.71
N GLY A 21 -2.00 -2.48 -15.11
CA GLY A 21 -0.67 -2.28 -15.67
C GLY A 21 -0.45 -3.04 -16.97
N ILE A 22 -0.91 -4.29 -17.06
CA ILE A 22 -0.88 -5.09 -18.31
C ILE A 22 -1.78 -4.46 -19.38
N ILE A 23 -3.01 -4.09 -19.04
CA ILE A 23 -3.96 -3.45 -19.97
C ILE A 23 -3.35 -2.17 -20.55
N LYS A 24 -2.78 -1.32 -19.68
CA LYS A 24 -2.05 -0.12 -20.10
C LYS A 24 -0.93 -0.46 -21.07
N ALA A 25 -0.09 -1.44 -20.75
CA ALA A 25 1.05 -1.79 -21.59
C ALA A 25 0.60 -2.30 -22.97
N TYR A 26 -0.51 -3.04 -23.03
CA TYR A 26 -1.13 -3.51 -24.27
C TYR A 26 -1.65 -2.34 -25.13
N ILE A 27 -2.41 -1.42 -24.54
CA ILE A 27 -2.97 -0.25 -25.26
C ILE A 27 -1.85 0.68 -25.75
N THR A 28 -0.84 0.91 -24.92
CA THR A 28 0.26 1.84 -25.26
C THR A 28 1.33 1.19 -26.15
N ARG A 29 1.22 -0.12 -26.46
CA ARG A 29 2.21 -0.96 -27.17
C ARG A 29 3.65 -0.83 -26.63
N LYS A 30 3.81 -0.42 -25.37
CA LYS A 30 5.10 -0.16 -24.71
C LYS A 30 5.22 -1.10 -23.52
N LEU A 31 5.59 -2.34 -23.80
CA LEU A 31 5.85 -3.36 -22.78
C LEU A 31 7.34 -3.29 -22.40
N SER A 32 7.64 -2.62 -21.29
CA SER A 32 8.99 -2.61 -20.73
C SER A 32 9.07 -3.62 -19.60
N SER A 33 9.73 -4.75 -19.85
CA SER A 33 9.93 -5.82 -18.86
C SER A 33 10.60 -5.31 -17.58
N SER A 34 11.56 -4.38 -17.70
CA SER A 34 12.22 -3.76 -16.53
C SER A 34 11.24 -2.99 -15.64
N LYS A 35 10.31 -2.21 -16.23
CA LYS A 35 9.29 -1.48 -15.47
C LYS A 35 8.29 -2.43 -14.81
N MET A 36 7.87 -3.48 -15.51
CA MET A 36 6.92 -4.46 -14.97
C MET A 36 7.53 -5.27 -13.83
N ARG A 37 8.82 -5.65 -13.93
CA ARG A 37 9.54 -6.34 -12.85
C ARG A 37 9.71 -5.44 -11.62
N LYS A 38 10.07 -4.17 -11.81
CA LYS A 38 10.20 -3.22 -10.68
C LYS A 38 8.86 -3.00 -9.97
N GLY A 39 7.77 -2.80 -10.73
CA GLY A 39 6.43 -2.66 -10.18
C GLY A 39 5.98 -3.93 -9.44
N GLY A 40 6.18 -5.11 -10.03
CA GLY A 40 5.84 -6.38 -9.39
C GLY A 40 6.62 -6.65 -8.10
N LEU A 41 7.92 -6.35 -8.07
CA LEU A 41 8.74 -6.52 -6.87
C LEU A 41 8.33 -5.56 -5.74
N ASN A 42 7.98 -4.31 -6.06
CA ASN A 42 7.46 -3.36 -5.06
C ASN A 42 6.18 -3.88 -4.40
N LYS A 43 5.24 -4.42 -5.19
CA LYS A 43 4.00 -4.99 -4.65
C LYS A 43 4.22 -6.21 -3.78
N ILE A 44 5.17 -7.07 -4.17
CA ILE A 44 5.57 -8.22 -3.34
C ILE A 44 6.13 -7.70 -2.01
N ALA A 45 6.95 -6.64 -2.02
CA ALA A 45 7.45 -6.03 -0.80
C ALA A 45 6.31 -5.46 0.08
N GLU A 46 5.31 -4.80 -0.52
CA GLU A 46 4.14 -4.30 0.20
C GLU A 46 3.35 -5.43 0.88
N ILE A 47 3.13 -6.56 0.19
CA ILE A 47 2.49 -7.74 0.77
C ILE A 47 3.31 -8.31 1.94
N ILE A 48 4.64 -8.36 1.80
CA ILE A 48 5.54 -8.83 2.86
C ILE A 48 5.46 -7.90 4.08
N ILE A 49 5.51 -6.58 3.88
CA ILE A 49 5.41 -5.59 4.96
C ILE A 49 4.06 -5.74 5.67
N MET A 50 2.96 -5.81 4.93
CA MET A 50 1.62 -5.98 5.50
C MET A 50 1.54 -7.25 6.37
N THR A 51 2.08 -8.36 5.85
CA THR A 51 2.08 -9.65 6.56
C THR A 51 2.94 -9.56 7.83
N ALA A 52 4.11 -8.94 7.75
CA ALA A 52 5.00 -8.73 8.90
C ALA A 52 4.34 -7.86 9.98
N THR A 53 3.65 -6.77 9.60
CA THR A 53 2.92 -5.90 10.53
C THR A 53 1.79 -6.65 11.24
N CYS A 54 1.01 -7.47 10.53
CA CYS A 54 0.01 -8.33 11.16
C CYS A 54 0.65 -9.33 12.13
N TRP A 55 1.79 -9.92 11.78
CA TRP A 55 2.51 -10.84 12.67
C TRP A 55 3.04 -10.15 13.92
N LEU A 56 3.60 -8.95 13.78
CA LEU A 56 4.06 -8.14 14.90
C LEU A 56 2.92 -7.82 15.85
N GLU A 57 1.73 -7.46 15.35
CA GLU A 57 0.56 -7.22 16.20
C GLU A 57 0.16 -8.48 16.98
N ILE A 58 0.17 -9.66 16.33
CA ILE A 58 -0.10 -10.93 17.00
C ILE A 58 0.95 -11.22 18.09
N GLY A 59 2.24 -10.99 17.79
CA GLY A 59 3.34 -11.16 18.73
C GLY A 59 3.23 -10.23 19.93
N ILE A 60 2.92 -8.96 19.70
CA ILE A 60 2.67 -7.95 20.74
C ILE A 60 1.48 -8.36 21.62
N LYS A 61 0.39 -8.86 21.02
CA LYS A 61 -0.77 -9.39 21.75
C LYS A 61 -0.46 -10.63 22.58
N ALA A 62 0.46 -11.47 22.13
CA ALA A 62 0.90 -12.66 22.86
C ALA A 62 1.82 -12.28 24.03
N LEU A 63 2.76 -11.37 23.80
CA LEU A 63 3.68 -10.88 24.83
C LEU A 63 2.97 -10.07 25.92
N GLY A 64 2.01 -9.21 25.55
CA GLY A 64 1.21 -8.45 26.53
C GLY A 64 0.46 -9.35 27.51
N ARG A 65 -0.07 -10.48 27.03
CA ARG A 65 -0.70 -11.51 27.86
C ARG A 65 0.27 -12.25 28.78
N TYR A 66 1.53 -12.39 28.37
CA TYR A 66 2.55 -13.12 29.12
C TYR A 66 3.25 -12.24 30.18
N TYR A 67 3.35 -10.93 29.95
CA TYR A 67 4.21 -10.03 30.73
C TYR A 67 3.51 -8.98 31.62
N GLY A 68 2.17 -8.82 31.63
CA GLY A 68 1.56 -8.18 32.81
C GLY A 68 0.21 -7.48 32.68
N ASP A 69 -0.45 -7.45 33.84
CA ASP A 69 -1.79 -6.95 34.17
C ASP A 69 -2.10 -5.46 33.92
N LYS A 70 -1.22 -4.59 33.38
CA LYS A 70 -1.47 -3.12 33.43
C LYS A 70 -1.14 -2.22 32.22
N PRO A 71 -0.60 -2.72 31.08
CA PRO A 71 -0.77 -1.97 29.83
C PRO A 71 -1.24 -2.80 28.64
N GLU A 72 -1.86 -3.97 28.85
CA GLU A 72 -2.41 -4.81 27.76
C GLU A 72 -3.21 -3.99 26.74
N LYS A 73 -4.04 -3.05 27.22
CA LYS A 73 -4.85 -2.19 26.36
C LYS A 73 -4.00 -1.22 25.54
N LEU A 74 -2.97 -0.61 26.12
CA LEU A 74 -2.10 0.35 25.42
C LEU A 74 -1.29 -0.33 24.32
N THR A 75 -0.69 -1.48 24.62
CA THR A 75 0.11 -2.22 23.65
C THR A 75 -0.77 -2.85 22.55
N GLN A 76 -1.99 -3.28 22.88
CA GLN A 76 -2.98 -3.71 21.89
C GLN A 76 -3.44 -2.59 20.97
N ILE A 77 -3.75 -1.41 21.53
CA ILE A 77 -4.19 -0.25 20.77
C ILE A 77 -3.08 0.20 19.82
N ALA A 78 -1.84 0.30 20.30
CA ALA A 78 -0.69 0.67 19.49
C ALA A 78 -0.46 -0.29 18.31
N GLY A 79 -0.48 -1.60 18.54
CA GLY A 79 -0.35 -2.60 17.47
C GLY A 79 -1.49 -2.54 16.45
N THR A 80 -2.72 -2.36 16.91
CA THR A 80 -3.90 -2.25 16.03
C THR A 80 -3.85 -0.98 15.18
N ILE A 81 -3.47 0.16 15.77
CA ILE A 81 -3.32 1.43 15.04
C ILE A 81 -2.23 1.30 13.98
N ALA A 82 -1.08 0.71 14.32
CA ALA A 82 0.01 0.50 13.38
C ALA A 82 -0.43 -0.36 12.18
N ALA A 83 -1.16 -1.46 12.42
CA ALA A 83 -1.68 -2.31 11.36
C ALA A 83 -2.70 -1.60 10.46
N ILE A 84 -3.60 -0.80 11.04
CA ILE A 84 -4.58 0.00 10.28
C ILE A 84 -3.87 1.07 9.45
N ALA A 85 -2.87 1.75 10.02
CA ALA A 85 -2.12 2.79 9.32
C ALA A 85 -1.34 2.22 8.13
N VAL A 86 -0.60 1.11 8.32
CA VAL A 86 0.14 0.43 7.24
C VAL A 86 -0.82 -0.08 6.15
N PHE A 87 -1.93 -0.69 6.55
CA PHE A 87 -2.95 -1.14 5.60
C PHE A 87 -3.53 0.02 4.79
N GLY A 88 -3.90 1.12 5.45
CA GLY A 88 -4.45 2.31 4.81
C GLY A 88 -3.47 2.92 3.82
N TYR A 89 -2.19 3.00 4.20
CA TYR A 89 -1.11 3.46 3.33
C TYR A 89 -0.98 2.59 2.08
N ILE A 90 -0.81 1.26 2.24
CA ILE A 90 -0.64 0.33 1.11
C ILE A 90 -1.87 0.36 0.20
N ALA A 91 -3.08 0.33 0.77
CA ALA A 91 -4.31 0.39 -0.01
C ALA A 91 -4.42 1.69 -0.82
N LEU A 92 -4.03 2.82 -0.23
CA LEU A 92 -3.99 4.10 -0.94
C LEU A 92 -2.98 4.10 -2.07
N MET A 93 -1.79 3.55 -1.85
CA MET A 93 -0.74 3.46 -2.87
C MET A 93 -1.12 2.57 -4.05
N GLU A 94 -1.75 1.42 -3.79
CA GLU A 94 -2.28 0.55 -4.85
C GLU A 94 -3.40 1.25 -5.64
N MET A 95 -4.31 1.96 -4.96
CA MET A 95 -5.34 2.76 -5.64
C MET A 95 -4.73 3.87 -6.52
N LEU A 96 -3.68 4.55 -6.05
CA LEU A 96 -2.97 5.57 -6.81
C LEU A 96 -2.30 4.96 -8.05
N SER A 97 -1.66 3.80 -7.93
CA SER A 97 -1.08 3.08 -9.07
C SER A 97 -2.15 2.71 -10.11
N MET A 98 -3.32 2.25 -9.65
CA MET A 98 -4.44 1.94 -10.54
C MET A 98 -4.96 3.18 -11.27
N LEU A 99 -5.08 4.31 -10.57
CA LEU A 99 -5.49 5.57 -11.16
C LEU A 99 -4.46 6.07 -12.18
N GLU A 100 -3.17 5.89 -11.92
CA GLU A 100 -2.11 6.19 -12.90
C GLU A 100 -2.20 5.33 -14.14
N ASN A 101 -2.52 4.05 -13.96
CA ASN A 101 -2.73 3.15 -15.09
C ASN A 101 -3.96 3.56 -15.88
N TYR A 102 -5.05 3.91 -15.20
CA TYR A 102 -6.27 4.42 -15.81
C TYR A 102 -6.09 5.75 -16.55
N CYS A 103 -5.33 6.70 -16.01
CA CYS A 103 -5.06 7.99 -16.67
C CYS A 103 -4.31 7.84 -18.00
N VAL A 104 -3.49 6.79 -18.14
CA VAL A 104 -2.79 6.48 -19.40
C VAL A 104 -3.73 5.80 -20.40
N ILE A 105 -4.62 4.93 -19.91
CA ILE A 105 -5.63 4.24 -20.74
C ILE A 105 -6.70 5.22 -21.24
N ASN A 106 -7.17 6.12 -20.37
CA ASN A 106 -8.18 7.13 -20.67
C ASN A 106 -7.62 8.54 -20.36
N PRO A 107 -6.92 9.17 -21.31
CA PRO A 107 -6.34 10.50 -21.14
C PRO A 107 -7.35 11.61 -20.84
N ASN A 108 -8.63 11.39 -21.16
CA ASN A 108 -9.71 12.34 -20.95
C ASN A 108 -10.21 12.36 -19.49
N ALA A 109 -9.76 11.43 -18.64
CA ALA A 109 -10.08 11.40 -17.21
C ALA A 109 -9.27 12.45 -16.42
N LEU A 110 -9.52 13.74 -16.68
CA LEU A 110 -8.83 14.86 -16.02
C LEU A 110 -9.01 14.87 -14.50
N TRP A 111 -10.14 14.38 -14.00
CA TRP A 111 -10.42 14.27 -12.56
C TRP A 111 -9.44 13.30 -11.87
N ALA A 112 -9.17 12.13 -12.47
CA ALA A 112 -8.25 11.13 -11.94
C ALA A 112 -6.81 11.67 -11.95
N LYS A 113 -6.43 12.35 -13.03
CA LYS A 113 -5.13 13.01 -13.15
C LYS A 113 -4.90 14.08 -12.08
N LYS A 114 -5.95 14.83 -11.73
CA LYS A 114 -5.89 15.85 -10.66
C LYS A 114 -5.73 15.23 -9.28
N ILE A 115 -6.39 14.10 -9.01
CA ILE A 115 -6.25 13.36 -7.75
C ILE A 115 -4.83 12.81 -7.60
N VAL A 116 -4.35 12.06 -8.60
CA VAL A 116 -2.99 11.50 -8.60
C VAL A 116 -1.94 12.59 -8.40
N LYS A 117 -2.06 13.70 -9.15
CA LYS A 117 -1.09 14.80 -9.05
C LYS A 117 -1.08 15.44 -7.66
N ARG A 118 -2.25 15.66 -7.04
CA ARG A 118 -2.29 16.24 -5.69
C ARG A 118 -1.65 15.30 -4.68
N LEU A 119 -2.01 14.02 -4.71
CA LEU A 119 -1.53 13.05 -3.72
C LEU A 119 -0.03 12.76 -3.85
N LYS A 120 0.52 12.74 -5.08
CA LYS A 120 1.99 12.64 -5.27
C LYS A 120 2.77 13.89 -4.89
N VAL A 121 2.19 15.08 -5.03
CA VAL A 121 2.86 16.32 -4.59
C VAL A 121 3.03 16.32 -3.08
N PHE A 122 2.09 15.75 -2.32
CA PHE A 122 2.25 15.58 -0.88
C PHE A 122 3.43 14.62 -0.55
N GLU A 123 3.63 13.54 -1.30
CA GLU A 123 4.79 12.65 -1.11
C GLU A 123 6.13 13.37 -1.43
N ASP A 124 6.21 14.10 -2.54
CA ASP A 124 7.45 14.76 -2.98
C ASP A 124 7.87 15.95 -2.09
N GLU A 125 6.91 16.61 -1.42
CA GLU A 125 7.20 17.71 -0.49
C GLU A 125 7.62 17.21 0.90
N GLU A 126 6.99 16.15 1.43
CA GLU A 126 7.43 15.51 2.68
C GLU A 126 8.87 14.98 2.58
N GLU A 127 9.23 14.34 1.46
CA GLU A 127 10.58 13.79 1.26
C GLU A 127 11.67 14.88 1.10
N LYS A 128 11.28 16.10 0.72
CA LYS A 128 12.19 17.26 0.62
C LYS A 128 12.39 17.97 1.95
N ASP A 129 11.34 18.07 2.77
CA ASP A 129 11.44 18.67 4.09
C ASP A 129 12.19 17.77 5.08
N GLU A 130 12.11 16.44 4.94
CA GLU A 130 12.95 15.51 5.73
C GLU A 130 14.45 15.59 5.40
N LYS A 131 14.83 15.96 4.16
CA LYS A 131 16.25 16.10 3.75
C LYS A 131 16.84 17.48 4.04
N ARG A 132 16.02 18.43 4.50
CA ARG A 132 16.40 19.82 4.77
C ARG A 132 16.51 20.12 6.27
N ASN A 133 16.05 19.22 7.13
CA ASN A 133 16.23 19.22 8.58
C ASN A 133 17.39 18.30 8.99
#